data_AF-A0AB37KLS4-F1
#
_entry.id   AF-A0AB37KLS4-F1
#
_cell.length_a   1.000
_cell.length_b   1.000
_cell.length_c   1.000
_cell.angle_alpha   90.00
_cell.angle_beta   90.00
_cell.angle_gamma   90.00
#
_symmetry.space_group_name_H-M   'P 1'
#
loop_
_entity.id
_entity.type
_entity.pdbx_description
1 polymer ?
#
loop_
_entity_poly.entity_id
_entity_poly.type
_entity_poly.pdbx_seq_one_letter_code
_entity_poly.pdbx_strand_id
1 'polypeptide(L)'
;MKQNIDFHTISLTGRLCYLFMCFEQYVTACYPEKDWTLVAQKCWQWTNHYWNEGCDIYAQIIPEFLFEFDDYEQTNEQFDGNLSKNDYEQFSFLYKDVCIEEINQLFMLGIDFDNACEGSDFSNADDITIDILEKAQMILSKHRIPYPDIHLLSGFSVNQKNGWGDFLDSSYLSIII
;
A
#
# COMPACT_ATOMS: atom_id res chain seq x y z
N MET A 1 7.13 10.07 -20.00
CA MET A 1 5.97 10.89 -20.39
C MET A 1 5.05 10.89 -19.18
N LYS A 2 4.66 12.04 -18.62
CA LYS A 2 3.65 12.07 -17.56
C LYS A 2 2.32 11.61 -18.16
N GLN A 3 1.78 10.48 -17.72
CA GLN A 3 0.36 10.20 -17.96
C GLN A 3 -0.42 11.25 -17.17
N ASN A 4 -1.37 11.93 -17.82
CA ASN A 4 -2.29 12.82 -17.14
C ASN A 4 -3.43 11.95 -16.60
N ILE A 5 -3.25 11.43 -15.39
CA ILE A 5 -4.18 10.52 -14.74
C ILE A 5 -5.27 11.35 -14.06
N ASP A 6 -6.53 11.08 -14.39
CA ASP A 6 -7.68 11.70 -13.70
C ASP A 6 -8.20 10.75 -12.61
N PHE A 7 -7.65 10.90 -11.40
CA PHE A 7 -8.03 10.08 -10.25
C PHE A 7 -9.45 10.34 -9.75
N HIS A 8 -10.08 11.48 -10.10
CA HIS A 8 -11.46 11.77 -9.70
C HIS A 8 -12.47 10.78 -10.30
N THR A 9 -12.10 10.09 -11.37
CA THR A 9 -12.94 9.06 -12.00
C THR A 9 -12.85 7.69 -11.31
N ILE A 10 -11.88 7.51 -10.42
CA ILE A 10 -11.54 6.23 -9.78
C ILE A 10 -12.04 6.24 -8.34
N SER A 11 -12.61 5.12 -7.91
CA SER A 11 -13.08 4.94 -6.53
C SER A 11 -11.93 4.92 -5.51
N LEU A 12 -12.22 5.10 -4.22
CA LEU A 12 -11.22 5.02 -3.15
C LEU A 12 -10.52 3.67 -3.12
N THR A 13 -11.23 2.55 -3.28
CA THR A 13 -10.60 1.23 -3.40
C THR A 13 -9.67 1.16 -4.62
N GLY A 14 -10.08 1.70 -5.78
CA GLY A 14 -9.21 1.72 -6.96
C GLY A 14 -7.94 2.55 -6.76
N ARG A 15 -8.04 3.64 -6.00
CA ARG A 15 -6.89 4.48 -5.61
C ARG A 15 -5.97 3.74 -4.65
N LEU A 16 -6.50 3.01 -3.69
CA LEU A 16 -5.72 2.13 -2.82
C LEU A 16 -4.98 1.05 -3.64
N CYS A 17 -5.66 0.42 -4.60
CA CYS A 17 -5.01 -0.52 -5.53
C CYS A 17 -3.88 0.17 -6.32
N TYR A 18 -4.10 1.38 -6.83
CA TYR A 18 -3.06 2.15 -7.52
C TYR A 18 -1.85 2.42 -6.63
N LEU A 19 -2.08 2.73 -5.36
CA LEU A 19 -1.03 2.94 -4.37
C LEU A 19 -0.20 1.66 -4.18
N PHE A 20 -0.84 0.50 -4.06
CA PHE A 20 -0.14 -0.79 -3.98
C PHE A 20 0.64 -1.10 -5.26
N MET A 21 0.07 -0.83 -6.44
CA MET A 21 0.81 -0.96 -7.70
C MET A 21 2.06 -0.06 -7.71
N CYS A 22 1.99 1.15 -7.14
CA CYS A 22 3.17 2.01 -6.99
C CYS A 22 4.22 1.38 -6.06
N PHE A 23 3.79 0.76 -4.96
CA PHE A 23 4.69 0.07 -4.04
C PHE A 23 5.44 -1.06 -4.73
N GLU A 24 4.72 -1.90 -5.47
CA GLU A 24 5.32 -3.02 -6.18
C GLU A 24 6.30 -2.57 -7.26
N GLN A 25 5.93 -1.55 -8.05
CA GLN A 25 6.85 -0.96 -9.04
C GLN A 25 8.11 -0.42 -8.40
N TYR A 26 8.00 0.22 -7.23
CA TYR A 26 9.16 0.72 -6.50
C TYR A 26 10.06 -0.42 -6.03
N VAL A 27 9.53 -1.39 -5.30
CA VAL A 27 10.35 -2.42 -4.67
C VAL A 27 10.98 -3.37 -5.70
N THR A 28 10.25 -3.69 -6.78
CA THR A 28 10.78 -4.55 -7.86
C THR A 28 11.84 -3.85 -8.71
N ALA A 29 11.78 -2.53 -8.86
CA ALA A 29 12.79 -1.78 -9.60
C ALA A 29 14.04 -1.48 -8.76
N CYS A 30 13.87 -1.13 -7.48
CA CYS A 30 14.97 -0.74 -6.60
C CYS A 30 15.68 -1.94 -5.96
N TYR A 31 14.95 -3.03 -5.72
CA TYR A 31 15.45 -4.23 -5.02
C TYR A 31 15.00 -5.52 -5.74
N PRO A 32 15.35 -5.71 -7.03
CA PRO A 32 14.89 -6.83 -7.86
C PRO A 32 15.35 -8.21 -7.38
N GLU A 33 16.41 -8.27 -6.57
CA GLU A 33 16.97 -9.51 -6.02
C GLU A 33 16.23 -10.02 -4.78
N LYS A 34 15.32 -9.22 -4.22
CA LYS A 34 14.57 -9.54 -3.01
C LYS A 34 13.21 -10.17 -3.35
N ASP A 35 12.77 -11.10 -2.52
CA ASP A 35 11.44 -11.70 -2.64
C ASP A 35 10.41 -10.88 -1.86
N TRP A 36 9.64 -10.09 -2.60
CA TRP A 36 8.61 -9.20 -2.06
C TRP A 36 7.22 -9.87 -1.96
N THR A 37 7.11 -11.17 -2.25
CA THR A 37 5.82 -11.87 -2.34
C THR A 37 5.01 -11.75 -1.07
N LEU A 38 5.63 -11.92 0.11
CA LEU A 38 4.92 -11.81 1.39
C LEU A 38 4.40 -10.39 1.64
N VAL A 39 5.19 -9.37 1.29
CA VAL A 39 4.78 -7.97 1.40
C VAL A 39 3.60 -7.68 0.48
N ALA A 40 3.71 -8.08 -0.80
CA ALA A 40 2.63 -7.95 -1.77
C ALA A 40 1.34 -8.63 -1.29
N GLN A 41 1.43 -9.85 -0.74
CA GLN A 41 0.27 -10.56 -0.22
C GLN A 41 -0.44 -9.78 0.88
N LYS A 42 0.30 -9.18 1.82
CA LYS A 42 -0.26 -8.37 2.90
C LYS A 42 -0.88 -7.06 2.37
N CYS A 43 -0.27 -6.40 1.38
CA CYS A 43 -0.88 -5.26 0.70
C CYS A 43 -2.23 -5.62 0.09
N TRP A 44 -2.27 -6.64 -0.76
CA TRP A 44 -3.48 -6.98 -1.50
C TRP A 44 -4.58 -7.62 -0.64
N GLN A 45 -4.20 -8.22 0.51
CA GLN A 45 -5.18 -8.65 1.52
C GLN A 45 -6.06 -7.49 2.00
N TRP A 46 -5.57 -6.25 2.06
CA TRP A 46 -6.42 -5.11 2.43
C TRP A 46 -7.68 -5.00 1.56
N THR A 47 -7.55 -5.25 0.25
CA THR A 47 -8.68 -5.16 -0.69
C THR A 47 -9.73 -6.27 -0.52
N ASN A 48 -9.40 -7.31 0.23
CA ASN A 48 -10.24 -8.48 0.53
C ASN A 48 -10.87 -8.48 1.94
N HIS A 49 -10.45 -7.55 2.79
CA HIS A 49 -10.88 -7.46 4.19
C HIS A 49 -11.71 -6.19 4.42
N TYR A 50 -12.38 -6.11 5.58
CA TYR A 50 -12.93 -4.84 6.03
C TYR A 50 -11.81 -3.81 6.17
N TRP A 51 -12.11 -2.54 5.90
CA TRP A 51 -11.12 -1.46 5.77
C TRP A 51 -10.13 -1.40 6.94
N ASN A 52 -10.63 -1.47 8.18
CA ASN A 52 -9.83 -1.47 9.40
C ASN A 52 -8.95 -2.73 9.54
N GLU A 53 -9.54 -3.92 9.35
CA GLU A 53 -8.79 -5.18 9.41
C GLU A 53 -7.68 -5.23 8.34
N GLY A 54 -7.96 -4.68 7.16
CA GLY A 54 -6.99 -4.58 6.07
C GLY A 54 -5.82 -3.65 6.42
N CYS A 55 -6.10 -2.51 7.05
CA CYS A 55 -5.07 -1.59 7.54
C CYS A 55 -4.20 -2.26 8.61
N ASP A 56 -4.80 -2.98 9.57
CA ASP A 56 -4.06 -3.70 10.62
C ASP A 56 -3.10 -4.76 10.03
N ILE A 57 -3.55 -5.49 9.01
CA ILE A 57 -2.72 -6.46 8.28
C ILE A 57 -1.58 -5.74 7.53
N TYR A 58 -1.89 -4.62 6.89
CA TYR A 58 -0.92 -3.81 6.17
C TYR A 58 0.13 -3.18 7.09
N ALA A 59 -0.25 -2.73 8.29
CA ALA A 59 0.67 -2.13 9.25
C ALA A 59 1.84 -3.07 9.62
N GLN A 60 1.61 -4.40 9.59
CA GLN A 60 2.63 -5.42 9.88
C GLN A 60 3.82 -5.41 8.91
N ILE A 61 3.67 -4.86 7.69
CA ILE A 61 4.75 -4.81 6.70
C ILE A 61 5.55 -3.51 6.75
N ILE A 62 5.10 -2.51 7.51
CA ILE A 62 5.71 -1.18 7.51
C ILE A 62 6.95 -1.18 8.41
N PRO A 63 8.14 -0.82 7.90
CA PRO A 63 9.37 -0.85 8.71
C PRO A 63 9.32 -0.01 9.99
N GLU A 64 8.64 1.15 9.97
CA GLU A 64 8.48 2.00 11.16
C GLU A 64 7.79 1.29 12.31
N PHE A 65 6.76 0.50 12.04
CA PHE A 65 6.04 -0.26 13.07
C PHE A 65 6.74 -1.58 13.39
N LEU A 66 7.31 -2.25 12.38
CA LEU A 66 7.98 -3.53 12.56
C LEU A 66 9.28 -3.43 13.38
N PHE A 67 9.99 -2.30 13.29
CA PHE A 67 11.27 -2.09 13.96
C PHE A 67 11.22 -0.98 15.01
N GLU A 68 10.02 -0.64 15.51
CA GLU A 68 9.86 0.30 16.62
C GLU A 68 10.51 -0.23 17.91
N PHE A 69 10.46 -1.56 18.11
CA PHE A 69 10.99 -2.25 19.29
C PHE A 69 12.18 -3.16 18.95
N ASP A 70 12.95 -3.52 19.97
CA ASP A 70 14.20 -4.28 19.80
C ASP A 70 13.96 -5.77 19.48
N ASP A 71 12.81 -6.31 19.86
CA ASP A 71 12.49 -7.73 19.72
C ASP A 71 11.07 -8.02 19.22
N TYR A 72 10.87 -9.27 18.82
CA TYR A 72 9.60 -9.78 18.29
C TYR A 72 8.48 -9.71 19.33
N GLU A 73 8.77 -10.09 20.57
CA GLU A 73 7.78 -10.17 21.63
C GLU A 73 7.15 -8.79 21.88
N GLN A 74 7.95 -7.73 21.99
CA GLN A 74 7.49 -6.35 22.14
C GLN A 74 6.78 -5.83 20.89
N THR A 75 7.34 -6.12 19.70
CA THR A 75 6.73 -5.71 18.43
C THR A 75 5.34 -6.33 18.26
N ASN A 76 5.18 -7.62 18.57
CA ASN A 76 3.92 -8.33 18.41
C ASN A 76 2.84 -7.85 19.40
N GLU A 77 3.23 -7.31 20.57
CA GLU A 77 2.27 -6.67 21.48
C GLU A 77 1.58 -5.46 20.82
N GLN A 78 2.24 -4.73 19.91
CA GLN A 78 1.62 -3.64 19.14
C GLN A 78 0.56 -4.13 18.14
N PHE A 79 0.71 -5.37 17.67
CA PHE A 79 -0.19 -5.97 16.68
C PHE A 79 -1.24 -6.88 17.33
N ASP A 80 -1.52 -6.70 18.62
CA ASP A 80 -2.45 -7.51 19.42
C ASP A 80 -2.19 -9.02 19.30
N GLY A 81 -0.93 -9.42 19.12
CA GLY A 81 -0.53 -10.81 18.97
C GLY A 81 -0.72 -11.41 17.57
N ASN A 82 -1.12 -10.61 16.57
CA ASN A 82 -1.45 -11.08 15.22
C ASN A 82 -0.24 -11.14 14.27
N LEU A 83 0.93 -10.63 14.66
CA LEU A 83 2.16 -10.80 13.88
C LEU A 83 2.80 -12.14 14.24
N SER A 84 2.86 -13.07 13.29
CA SER A 84 3.52 -14.35 13.55
C SER A 84 5.04 -14.16 13.61
N LYS A 85 5.71 -14.93 14.47
CA LYS A 85 7.18 -14.93 14.55
C LYS A 85 7.86 -15.22 13.20
N ASN A 86 7.27 -16.13 12.43
CA ASN A 86 7.76 -16.48 11.10
C ASN A 86 7.61 -15.33 10.10
N ASP A 87 6.52 -14.54 10.17
CA ASP A 87 6.37 -13.35 9.35
C ASP A 87 7.37 -12.26 9.77
N TYR A 88 7.52 -12.02 11.08
CA TYR A 88 8.50 -11.06 11.62
C TYR A 88 9.93 -11.40 11.17
N GLU A 89 10.35 -12.66 11.28
CA GLU A 89 11.69 -13.11 10.86
C GLU A 89 11.88 -12.96 9.35
N GLN A 90 10.86 -13.26 8.54
CA GLN A 90 10.90 -13.06 7.09
C GLN A 90 11.01 -11.58 6.71
N PHE A 91 10.22 -10.70 7.32
CA PHE A 91 10.31 -9.26 7.06
C PHE A 91 11.65 -8.67 7.54
N SER A 92 12.14 -9.09 8.71
CA SER A 92 13.45 -8.70 9.22
C SER A 92 14.57 -9.07 8.25
N PHE A 93 14.49 -10.27 7.66
CA PHE A 93 15.45 -10.71 6.65
C PHE A 93 15.30 -9.95 5.33
N LEU A 94 14.07 -9.72 4.87
CA LEU A 94 13.76 -9.00 3.64
C LEU A 94 14.36 -7.59 3.65
N TYR A 95 14.13 -6.85 4.73
CA TYR A 95 14.57 -5.45 4.89
C TYR A 95 16.05 -5.28 5.19
N LYS A 96 16.81 -6.37 5.35
CA LYS A 96 18.26 -6.29 5.45
C LYS A 96 18.86 -5.69 4.18
N ASP A 97 19.76 -4.72 4.31
CA ASP A 97 20.44 -4.03 3.19
C ASP A 97 19.49 -3.21 2.29
N VAL A 98 18.28 -2.92 2.75
CA VAL A 98 17.30 -2.06 2.08
C VAL A 98 17.35 -0.65 2.67
N CYS A 99 17.13 0.39 1.87
CA CYS A 99 16.99 1.76 2.41
C CYS A 99 15.64 1.91 3.10
N ILE A 100 15.62 1.65 4.42
CA ILE A 100 14.40 1.66 5.23
C ILE A 100 13.69 3.02 5.18
N GLU A 101 14.42 4.13 5.18
CA GLU A 101 13.82 5.47 5.23
C GLU A 101 12.88 5.72 4.04
N GLU A 102 13.28 5.37 2.81
CA GLU A 102 12.46 5.65 1.63
C GLU A 102 11.34 4.62 1.43
N ILE A 103 11.58 3.33 1.75
CA ILE A 103 10.49 2.35 1.81
C ILE A 103 9.45 2.78 2.83
N ASN A 104 9.90 3.24 4.00
CA ASN A 104 8.99 3.66 5.04
C ASN A 104 8.18 4.88 4.61
N GLN A 105 8.81 5.89 4.00
CA GLN A 105 8.10 7.02 3.41
C GLN A 105 7.03 6.58 2.41
N LEU A 106 7.32 5.59 1.57
CA LEU A 106 6.38 5.09 0.59
C LEU A 106 5.24 4.30 1.25
N PHE A 107 5.55 3.39 2.18
CA PHE A 107 4.55 2.50 2.79
C PHE A 107 3.66 3.25 3.80
N MET A 108 4.20 4.25 4.49
CA MET A 108 3.38 5.12 5.36
C MET A 108 2.28 5.87 4.60
N LEU A 109 2.39 6.03 3.28
CA LEU A 109 1.29 6.56 2.46
C LEU A 109 0.03 5.69 2.53
N GLY A 110 0.15 4.38 2.78
CA GLY A 110 -1.00 3.51 3.01
C GLY A 110 -1.75 3.88 4.29
N ILE A 111 -1.01 4.18 5.36
CA ILE A 111 -1.58 4.64 6.64
C ILE A 111 -2.17 6.04 6.50
N ASP A 112 -1.50 6.95 5.79
CA ASP A 112 -2.07 8.27 5.47
C ASP A 112 -3.37 8.14 4.67
N PHE A 113 -3.44 7.17 3.76
CA PHE A 113 -4.62 6.90 2.95
C PHE A 113 -5.77 6.39 3.81
N ASP A 114 -5.50 5.45 4.71
CA ASP A 114 -6.47 4.94 5.68
C ASP A 114 -7.06 6.06 6.53
N ASN A 115 -6.18 6.86 7.15
CA ASN A 115 -6.57 7.99 8.00
C ASN A 115 -7.41 9.04 7.26
N ALA A 116 -7.18 9.24 5.96
CA ALA A 116 -7.99 10.16 5.14
C ALA A 116 -9.42 9.63 4.91
N CYS A 117 -9.59 8.31 4.91
CA CYS A 117 -10.85 7.63 4.67
C CYS A 117 -11.62 7.30 5.96
N GLU A 118 -10.92 6.98 7.05
CA GLU A 118 -11.53 6.51 8.28
C GLU A 118 -12.50 7.55 8.86
N GLY A 119 -13.75 7.13 9.12
CA GLY A 119 -14.80 8.00 9.66
C GLY A 119 -15.22 9.16 8.76
N SER A 120 -14.72 9.21 7.52
CA SER A 120 -14.92 10.28 6.55
C SER A 120 -15.97 9.92 5.48
N ASP A 121 -16.40 10.91 4.71
CA ASP A 121 -17.17 10.69 3.49
C ASP A 121 -16.28 10.86 2.24
N PHE A 122 -16.78 10.42 1.09
CA PHE A 122 -16.01 10.49 -0.16
C PHE A 122 -15.58 11.92 -0.48
N SER A 123 -16.44 12.92 -0.29
CA SER A 123 -16.10 14.33 -0.59
C SER A 123 -14.92 14.86 0.22
N ASN A 124 -14.78 14.42 1.47
CA ASN A 124 -13.67 14.83 2.33
C ASN A 124 -12.39 14.02 2.02
N ALA A 125 -12.52 12.75 1.64
CA ALA A 125 -11.38 11.88 1.31
C ALA A 125 -10.84 12.10 -0.12
N ASP A 126 -11.64 12.66 -1.04
CA ASP A 126 -11.33 12.72 -2.47
C ASP A 126 -9.97 13.39 -2.75
N ASP A 127 -9.83 14.68 -2.43
CA ASP A 127 -8.61 15.44 -2.73
C ASP A 127 -7.41 14.94 -1.92
N ILE A 128 -7.61 14.54 -0.66
CA ILE A 128 -6.52 14.08 0.22
C ILE A 128 -5.92 12.78 -0.33
N THR A 129 -6.75 11.85 -0.76
CA THR A 129 -6.26 10.59 -1.34
C THR A 129 -5.53 10.81 -2.66
N ILE A 130 -5.94 11.79 -3.47
CA ILE A 130 -5.23 12.18 -4.70
C ILE A 130 -3.84 12.73 -4.37
N ASP A 131 -3.72 13.64 -3.40
CA ASP A 131 -2.44 14.18 -2.94
C ASP A 131 -1.48 13.06 -2.49
N ILE A 132 -2.01 12.03 -1.84
CA ILE A 132 -1.24 10.84 -1.43
C ILE A 132 -0.72 10.06 -2.64
N LEU A 133 -1.55 9.85 -3.66
CA LEU A 133 -1.11 9.18 -4.90
C LEU A 133 -0.05 9.99 -5.66
N GLU A 134 -0.16 11.31 -5.65
CA GLU A 134 0.85 12.19 -6.23
C GLU A 134 2.20 12.07 -5.49
N LYS A 135 2.19 11.97 -4.15
CA LYS A 135 3.41 11.70 -3.37
C LYS A 135 4.05 10.37 -3.76
N ALA A 136 3.26 9.31 -3.93
CA ALA A 136 3.77 8.01 -4.39
C ALA A 136 4.40 8.13 -5.80
N GLN A 137 3.75 8.82 -6.73
CA GLN A 137 4.29 9.10 -8.06
C GLN A 137 5.58 9.92 -8.02
N MET A 138 5.71 10.87 -7.09
CA MET A 138 6.94 11.65 -6.90
C MET A 138 8.11 10.75 -6.49
N ILE A 139 7.88 9.78 -5.60
CA ILE A 139 8.90 8.79 -5.21
C ILE A 139 9.32 7.95 -6.42
N LEU A 140 8.37 7.43 -7.21
CA LEU A 140 8.69 6.68 -8.44
C LEU A 140 9.49 7.53 -9.44
N SER A 141 9.09 8.79 -9.63
CA SER A 141 9.78 9.74 -10.51
C SER A 141 11.22 10.00 -10.12
N LYS A 142 11.53 10.10 -8.82
CA LYS A 142 12.89 10.27 -8.30
C LYS A 142 13.83 9.17 -8.79
N HIS A 143 13.31 7.96 -8.94
CA HIS A 143 14.03 6.76 -9.42
C HIS A 143 13.85 6.47 -10.90
N ARG A 144 13.15 7.34 -11.64
CA ARG A 144 12.81 7.16 -13.07
C ARG A 144 12.03 5.87 -13.35
N ILE A 145 11.24 5.43 -12.36
CA ILE A 145 10.38 4.26 -12.48
C ILE A 145 9.09 4.70 -13.20
N PRO A 146 8.62 3.95 -14.22
CA PRO A 146 7.35 4.25 -14.85
C PRO A 146 6.19 4.11 -13.85
N TYR A 147 5.18 4.96 -13.99
CA TYR A 147 3.98 4.85 -13.18
C TYR A 147 3.18 3.60 -13.56
N PRO A 148 2.41 3.02 -12.62
CA PRO A 148 1.47 1.94 -12.95
C PRO A 148 0.50 2.33 -14.07
N ASP A 149 0.12 1.34 -14.89
CA ASP A 149 -0.88 1.56 -15.93
C ASP A 149 -2.28 1.71 -15.30
N ILE A 150 -2.79 2.94 -15.33
CA ILE A 150 -4.10 3.29 -14.79
C ILE A 150 -5.25 2.55 -15.47
N HIS A 151 -5.08 2.11 -16.72
CA HIS A 151 -6.14 1.42 -17.45
C HIS A 151 -6.50 0.06 -16.84
N LEU A 152 -5.60 -0.54 -16.05
CA LEU A 152 -5.88 -1.74 -15.27
C LEU A 152 -6.97 -1.52 -14.21
N LEU A 153 -7.21 -0.26 -13.81
CA LEU A 153 -8.22 0.12 -12.83
C LEU A 153 -9.57 0.52 -13.45
N SER A 154 -9.78 0.24 -14.74
CA SER A 154 -11.03 0.58 -15.44
C SER A 154 -12.31 0.03 -14.78
N GLY A 155 -12.21 -1.03 -13.97
CA GLY A 155 -13.31 -1.60 -13.19
C GLY A 155 -13.65 -0.88 -11.88
N PHE A 156 -12.79 0.05 -11.43
CA PHE A 156 -12.92 0.78 -10.16
C PHE A 156 -13.43 2.20 -10.41
N SER A 157 -14.74 2.35 -10.60
CA SER A 157 -15.36 3.63 -10.93
C SER A 157 -15.84 4.36 -9.68
N VAL A 158 -15.65 5.68 -9.63
CA VAL A 158 -16.22 6.56 -8.59
C VAL A 158 -17.76 6.45 -8.48
N ASN A 159 -18.44 6.00 -9.53
CA ASN A 159 -19.89 5.79 -9.50
C ASN A 159 -20.33 4.57 -8.68
N GLN A 160 -19.40 3.71 -8.26
CA GLN A 160 -19.67 2.56 -7.41
C GLN A 160 -19.70 2.96 -5.93
N LYS A 161 -20.72 2.50 -5.20
CA LYS A 161 -20.80 2.63 -3.73
C LYS A 161 -20.52 4.05 -3.21
N ASN A 162 -21.07 5.07 -3.87
CA ASN A 162 -20.86 6.48 -3.50
C ASN A 162 -19.38 6.90 -3.47
N GLY A 163 -18.58 6.45 -4.44
CA GLY A 163 -17.16 6.79 -4.54
C GLY A 163 -16.21 5.82 -3.84
N TRP A 164 -16.70 4.97 -2.95
CA TRP A 164 -15.86 4.00 -2.24
C TRP A 164 -15.40 2.85 -3.13
N GLY A 165 -16.26 2.38 -4.04
CA GLY A 165 -16.02 1.15 -4.79
C GLY A 165 -16.37 -0.12 -4.00
N ASP A 166 -16.21 -1.27 -4.64
CA ASP A 166 -16.42 -2.58 -4.02
C ASP A 166 -15.11 -3.13 -3.44
N PHE A 167 -15.18 -3.78 -2.29
CA PHE A 167 -14.10 -4.64 -1.77
C PHE A 167 -14.15 -5.97 -2.50
N LEU A 168 -13.07 -6.29 -3.20
CA LEU A 168 -12.95 -7.48 -4.03
C LEU A 168 -11.49 -7.88 -4.12
N ASP A 169 -11.25 -9.16 -4.37
CA ASP A 169 -9.90 -9.67 -4.57
C ASP A 169 -9.25 -9.04 -5.79
N SER A 170 -8.42 -8.04 -5.52
CA SER A 170 -7.73 -7.26 -6.53
C SER A 170 -6.26 -7.66 -6.67
N SER A 171 -5.85 -8.77 -6.06
CA SER A 171 -4.49 -9.33 -6.18
C SER A 171 -4.10 -9.64 -7.63
N TYR A 172 -5.06 -9.80 -8.55
CA TYR A 172 -4.80 -9.92 -9.99
C TYR A 172 -4.13 -8.68 -10.62
N LEU A 173 -4.09 -7.55 -9.91
CA LEU A 173 -3.35 -6.34 -10.31
C LEU A 173 -1.88 -6.38 -9.91
N SER A 174 -1.49 -7.33 -9.04
CA SER A 174 -0.11 -7.47 -8.59
C SER A 174 0.82 -7.83 -9.76
N ILE A 175 2.03 -7.28 -9.75
CA ILE A 175 3.12 -7.68 -10.63
C ILE A 175 4.10 -8.67 -9.96
N ILE A 176 3.84 -9.02 -8.69
CA ILE A 176 4.68 -9.92 -7.88
C ILE A 176 4.02 -11.29 -7.69
N ILE A 177 2.70 -11.32 -7.44
CA ILE A 177 1.92 -12.53 -7.11
C ILE A 177 1.42 -13.26 -8.38
#